data_AF-A0A947ZF39-F1
#
_entry.id   AF-A0A947ZF39-F1
#
_cell.length_a   1.000
_cell.length_b   1.000
_cell.length_c   1.000
_cell.angle_alpha   90.00
_cell.angle_beta   90.00
_cell.angle_gamma   90.00
#
_symmetry.space_group_name_H-M   'P 1'
#
loop_
_entity.id
_entity.type
_entity.pdbx_description
1 polymer ?
#
loop_
_entity_poly.entity_id
_entity_poly.type
_entity_poly.pdbx_seq_one_letter_code
_entity_poly.pdbx_strand_id
1 'polypeptide(L)'
;MRKLPLELLLSLTLVFVLFAMGAKGDGCSAASKSAAPDVTGTWDISYDDTLDVTITIGGAVYERTIGVNGGLIEITHDGSPLTFDLDCARPEIVCPSEAWPATVTMEQRNTTYEHQMIVTLPKTECSGTMVEPDPLECGAGTLNPDCDQVCDGEITVQERETFGVIGEDGSTFRLYLGGGIATNGINCILLAGSVADGDLVNRGTADDGDWEAYEITGGVVKTGYAGGCLWAGDPDMDGELEALVLSASITFETGFTGVKR
;
A
#
# COMPACT_ATOMS: atom_id res chain seq x y z
N MET A 1 28.96 4.54 10.66
CA MET A 1 27.54 4.96 10.68
C MET A 1 27.30 5.84 9.47
N ARG A 2 26.72 5.30 8.38
CA ARG A 2 26.34 6.11 7.21
C ARG A 2 25.14 6.98 7.63
N LYS A 3 25.24 8.30 7.47
CA LYS A 3 24.12 9.21 7.70
C LYS A 3 23.08 8.93 6.60
N LEU A 4 21.83 8.69 6.97
CA LEU A 4 20.74 8.68 5.99
C LEU A 4 20.68 10.07 5.33
N PRO A 5 20.53 10.16 4.00
CA PRO A 5 20.37 11.43 3.32
C PRO A 5 19.07 12.11 3.77
N LEU A 6 19.08 13.43 3.85
CA LEU A 6 17.96 14.25 4.32
C LEU A 6 16.68 14.02 3.49
N GLU A 7 16.84 13.72 2.20
CA GLU A 7 15.76 13.39 1.27
C GLU A 7 15.05 12.08 1.62
N LEU A 8 15.79 11.08 2.14
CA LEU A 8 15.19 9.83 2.61
C LEU A 8 14.37 10.04 3.88
N LEU A 9 14.84 10.93 4.78
CA LEU A 9 14.13 11.31 6.00
C LEU A 9 12.83 12.08 5.71
N LEU A 10 12.86 13.01 4.76
CA LEU A 10 11.67 13.74 4.30
C LEU A 10 10.65 12.80 3.64
N SER A 11 11.12 11.88 2.79
CA SER A 11 10.27 10.88 2.11
C SER A 11 9.63 9.92 3.12
N LEU A 12 10.38 9.42 4.11
CA LEU A 12 9.83 8.57 5.17
C LEU A 12 8.75 9.28 6.00
N THR A 13 8.95 10.57 6.27
CA THR A 13 8.01 11.37 7.06
C THR A 13 6.72 11.63 6.28
N LEU A 14 6.83 11.89 4.96
CA LEU A 14 5.67 12.08 4.09
C LEU A 14 4.83 10.80 3.97
N VAL A 15 5.49 9.65 3.75
CA VAL A 15 4.85 8.32 3.77
C VAL A 15 4.11 8.13 5.08
N PHE A 16 4.74 8.39 6.23
CA PHE A 16 4.10 8.24 7.53
C PHE A 16 2.86 9.14 7.72
N VAL A 17 2.90 10.38 7.21
CA VAL A 17 1.75 11.30 7.24
C VAL A 17 0.61 10.82 6.34
N LEU A 18 0.92 10.29 5.15
CA LEU A 18 -0.08 9.73 4.22
C LEU A 18 -0.86 8.56 4.83
N PHE A 19 -0.19 7.70 5.60
CA PHE A 19 -0.82 6.56 6.28
C PHE A 19 -1.43 6.91 7.64
N ALA A 20 -1.15 8.10 8.19
CA ALA A 20 -1.75 8.57 9.44
C ALA A 20 -3.09 9.29 9.23
N MET A 21 -3.34 9.88 8.05
CA MET A 21 -4.61 10.53 7.74
C MET A 21 -5.67 9.51 7.31
N GLY A 22 -6.80 9.47 8.04
CA GLY A 22 -7.91 8.53 7.79
C GLY A 22 -7.79 7.21 8.55
N ALA A 23 -6.77 7.08 9.39
CA ALA A 23 -6.49 5.89 10.17
C ALA A 23 -7.65 5.50 11.12
N LYS A 24 -8.32 4.35 10.88
CA LYS A 24 -9.37 3.84 11.78
C LYS A 24 -8.88 2.97 12.93
N GLY A 25 -7.89 2.12 12.71
CA GLY A 25 -7.31 1.27 13.76
C GLY A 25 -6.32 1.99 14.68
N ASP A 26 -6.36 1.68 15.98
CA ASP A 26 -5.31 2.05 16.94
C ASP A 26 -4.12 1.08 16.79
N GLY A 27 -3.00 1.56 16.27
CA GLY A 27 -1.77 0.77 16.13
C GLY A 27 -0.98 0.57 17.44
N CYS A 28 -1.46 1.11 18.57
CA CYS A 28 -0.72 1.14 19.83
C CYS A 28 -1.04 -0.03 20.76
N SER A 29 -2.09 -0.81 20.50
CA SER A 29 -2.53 -1.95 21.33
C SER A 29 -1.72 -3.24 21.09
N ALA A 30 -0.70 -3.22 20.22
CA ALA A 30 0.15 -4.39 19.95
C ALA A 30 0.82 -4.99 21.20
N ALA A 31 1.03 -4.17 22.24
CA ALA A 31 1.59 -4.57 23.53
C ALA A 31 0.52 -4.72 24.63
N SER A 32 -0.77 -4.56 24.30
CA SER A 32 -1.86 -4.71 25.24
C SER A 32 -2.08 -6.18 25.61
N LYS A 33 -2.49 -6.40 26.86
CA LYS A 33 -2.82 -7.69 27.45
C LYS A 33 -4.31 -7.81 27.79
N SER A 34 -5.11 -6.82 27.43
CA SER A 34 -6.56 -6.97 27.45
C SER A 34 -6.98 -8.06 26.47
N ALA A 35 -8.18 -8.58 26.71
CA ALA A 35 -8.82 -9.45 25.75
C ALA A 35 -9.12 -8.68 24.46
N ALA A 36 -9.12 -9.39 23.33
CA ALA A 36 -9.54 -8.88 22.03
C ALA A 36 -10.54 -9.86 21.40
N PRO A 37 -11.39 -9.42 20.45
CA PRO A 37 -12.25 -10.36 19.73
C PRO A 37 -11.40 -11.37 18.95
N ASP A 38 -11.86 -12.62 18.89
CA ASP A 38 -11.27 -13.63 18.03
C ASP A 38 -11.56 -13.32 16.56
N VAL A 39 -10.53 -12.97 15.79
CA VAL A 39 -10.57 -12.73 14.34
C VAL A 39 -10.12 -13.97 13.54
N THR A 40 -9.68 -15.03 14.22
CA THR A 40 -9.06 -16.20 13.59
C THR A 40 -10.02 -16.89 12.63
N GLY A 41 -9.63 -17.03 11.36
CA GLY A 41 -10.45 -17.67 10.34
C GLY A 41 -10.15 -17.20 8.93
N THR A 42 -10.92 -17.73 7.98
CA THR A 42 -10.90 -17.27 6.58
C THR A 42 -11.99 -16.23 6.37
N TRP A 43 -11.64 -15.15 5.69
CA TRP A 43 -12.52 -14.02 5.42
C TRP A 43 -12.70 -13.82 3.93
N ASP A 44 -13.95 -13.61 3.52
CA ASP A 44 -14.33 -13.19 2.17
C ASP A 44 -14.40 -11.68 2.10
N ILE A 45 -13.58 -11.07 1.25
CA ILE A 45 -13.46 -9.62 1.09
C ILE A 45 -14.18 -9.20 -0.19
N SER A 46 -15.06 -8.20 -0.08
CA SER A 46 -15.77 -7.58 -1.19
C SER A 46 -15.38 -6.12 -1.29
N TYR A 47 -14.91 -5.72 -2.47
CA TYR A 47 -14.43 -4.37 -2.76
C TYR A 47 -15.50 -3.48 -3.37
N ASP A 48 -15.35 -2.18 -3.15
CA ASP A 48 -16.03 -1.17 -3.96
C ASP A 48 -15.54 -1.23 -5.42
N ASP A 49 -16.34 -0.67 -6.33
CA ASP A 49 -16.05 -0.66 -7.77
C ASP A 49 -15.27 0.57 -8.24
N THR A 50 -14.69 1.31 -7.29
CA THR A 50 -13.92 2.53 -7.53
C THR A 50 -12.61 2.58 -6.74
N LEU A 51 -11.65 3.34 -7.28
CA LEU A 51 -10.44 3.77 -6.61
C LEU A 51 -10.48 5.28 -6.42
N ASP A 52 -10.32 5.74 -5.19
CA ASP A 52 -10.05 7.12 -4.87
C ASP A 52 -8.54 7.37 -4.95
N VAL A 53 -8.17 8.35 -5.77
CA VAL A 53 -6.79 8.69 -6.09
C VAL A 53 -6.50 10.10 -5.62
N THR A 54 -5.54 10.21 -4.70
CA THR A 54 -5.06 11.49 -4.18
C THR A 54 -3.65 11.72 -4.68
N ILE A 55 -3.45 12.77 -5.47
CA ILE A 55 -2.15 13.21 -5.99
C ILE A 55 -1.76 14.49 -5.25
N THR A 56 -0.59 14.48 -4.62
CA THR A 56 -0.03 15.65 -3.93
C THR A 56 1.23 16.12 -4.65
N ILE A 57 1.27 17.40 -5.02
CA ILE A 57 2.41 18.03 -5.71
C ILE A 57 2.71 19.37 -5.04
N GLY A 58 3.90 19.54 -4.45
CA GLY A 58 4.31 20.83 -3.89
C GLY A 58 3.35 21.39 -2.82
N GLY A 59 2.57 20.53 -2.16
CA GLY A 59 1.52 20.90 -1.21
C GLY A 59 0.13 21.13 -1.81
N ALA A 60 -0.01 21.18 -3.13
CA ALA A 60 -1.30 21.10 -3.80
C ALA A 60 -1.83 19.66 -3.77
N VAL A 61 -3.14 19.49 -3.56
CA VAL A 61 -3.81 18.18 -3.49
C VAL A 61 -4.85 18.10 -4.60
N TYR A 62 -4.82 17.01 -5.35
CA TYR A 62 -5.75 16.69 -6.42
C TYR A 62 -6.42 15.35 -6.13
N GLU A 63 -7.74 15.34 -6.06
CA GLU A 63 -8.52 14.13 -5.79
C GLU A 63 -9.32 13.73 -7.03
N ARG A 64 -9.33 12.43 -7.33
CA ARG A 64 -10.08 11.84 -8.44
C ARG A 64 -10.60 10.48 -8.02
N THR A 65 -11.75 10.10 -8.56
CA THR A 65 -12.28 8.75 -8.45
C THR A 65 -12.27 8.12 -9.84
N ILE A 66 -11.71 6.91 -9.94
CA ILE A 66 -11.62 6.13 -11.19
C ILE A 66 -12.16 4.71 -10.96
N GLY A 67 -12.30 3.91 -12.02
CA GLY A 67 -12.74 2.52 -11.89
C GLY A 67 -11.66 1.61 -11.29
N VAL A 68 -12.05 0.43 -10.80
CA VAL A 68 -11.13 -0.54 -10.16
C VAL A 68 -9.94 -0.98 -10.98
N ASN A 69 -10.05 -0.93 -12.32
CA ASN A 69 -8.97 -1.33 -13.22
C ASN A 69 -7.98 -0.19 -13.48
N GLY A 70 -8.23 0.99 -12.91
CA GLY A 70 -7.51 2.22 -13.19
C GLY A 70 -8.23 3.10 -14.21
N GLY A 71 -7.49 4.04 -14.76
CA GLY A 71 -7.96 5.06 -15.68
C GLY A 71 -6.99 6.22 -15.81
N LEU A 72 -7.31 7.08 -16.77
CA LEU A 72 -6.53 8.28 -17.07
C LEU A 72 -7.01 9.44 -16.22
N ILE A 73 -6.10 10.06 -15.49
CA ILE A 73 -6.32 11.22 -14.63
C ILE A 73 -5.61 12.42 -15.23
N GLU A 74 -6.35 13.47 -15.55
CA GLU A 74 -5.80 14.75 -15.99
C GLU A 74 -5.91 15.79 -14.87
N ILE A 75 -4.81 16.47 -14.60
CA ILE A 75 -4.74 17.62 -13.70
C ILE A 75 -4.01 18.78 -14.39
N THR A 76 -4.13 19.98 -13.82
CA THR A 76 -3.31 21.12 -14.21
C THR A 76 -2.56 21.61 -12.98
N HIS A 77 -1.23 21.64 -13.08
CA HIS A 77 -0.35 22.10 -12.01
C HIS A 77 0.55 23.21 -12.56
N ASP A 78 0.54 24.38 -11.90
CA ASP A 78 1.29 25.58 -12.33
C ASP A 78 1.10 25.98 -13.81
N GLY A 79 -0.09 25.70 -14.36
CA GLY A 79 -0.44 26.01 -15.75
C GLY A 79 -0.04 24.93 -16.76
N SER A 80 0.67 23.89 -16.34
CA SER A 80 1.01 22.73 -17.16
C SER A 80 -0.02 21.61 -16.98
N PRO A 81 -0.58 21.06 -18.06
CA PRO A 81 -1.39 19.85 -17.97
C PRO A 81 -0.49 18.65 -17.63
N LEU A 82 -0.94 17.82 -16.71
CA LEU A 82 -0.29 16.57 -16.33
C LEU A 82 -1.30 15.43 -16.45
N THR A 83 -0.86 14.32 -17.03
CA THR A 83 -1.68 13.13 -17.26
C THR A 83 -1.09 11.94 -16.53
N PHE A 84 -1.92 11.22 -15.78
CA PHE A 84 -1.56 10.02 -15.04
C PHE A 84 -2.38 8.86 -15.58
N ASP A 85 -1.72 7.91 -16.24
CA ASP A 85 -2.34 6.67 -16.70
C ASP A 85 -2.14 5.59 -15.65
N LEU A 86 -3.20 5.28 -14.90
CA LEU A 86 -3.21 4.16 -13.96
C LEU A 86 -3.79 2.94 -14.65
N ASP A 87 -3.04 1.86 -14.68
CA ASP A 87 -3.51 0.58 -15.19
C ASP A 87 -3.10 -0.52 -14.21
N CYS A 88 -4.09 -1.11 -13.52
CA CYS A 88 -3.88 -2.21 -12.59
C CYS A 88 -3.44 -3.52 -13.27
N ALA A 89 -3.40 -3.58 -14.61
CA ALA A 89 -2.81 -4.70 -15.33
C ALA A 89 -1.29 -4.60 -15.45
N ARG A 90 -0.70 -3.44 -15.12
CA ARG A 90 0.74 -3.21 -15.20
C ARG A 90 1.43 -3.80 -13.96
N PRO A 91 2.43 -4.68 -14.12
CA PRO A 91 3.07 -5.38 -13.01
C PRO A 91 3.82 -4.46 -12.03
N GLU A 92 4.15 -3.23 -12.44
CA GLU A 92 4.79 -2.21 -11.62
C GLU A 92 3.82 -1.41 -10.73
N ILE A 93 2.51 -1.53 -10.95
CA ILE A 93 1.47 -0.91 -10.13
C ILE A 93 0.88 -1.98 -9.23
N VAL A 94 0.86 -1.71 -7.91
CA VAL A 94 0.19 -2.57 -6.93
C VAL A 94 -1.16 -1.94 -6.64
N CYS A 95 -2.22 -2.55 -7.13
CA CYS A 95 -3.56 -2.07 -6.83
C CYS A 95 -4.03 -2.57 -5.46
N PRO A 96 -4.94 -1.85 -4.77
CA PRO A 96 -5.35 -2.21 -3.41
C PRO A 96 -5.84 -3.66 -3.26
N SER A 97 -6.55 -4.19 -4.26
CA SER A 97 -7.04 -5.57 -4.29
C SER A 97 -5.95 -6.63 -4.46
N GLU A 98 -4.76 -6.23 -4.92
CA GLU A 98 -3.58 -7.10 -4.98
C GLU A 98 -2.84 -7.10 -3.64
N ALA A 99 -2.78 -5.93 -2.97
CA ALA A 99 -2.19 -5.81 -1.64
C ALA A 99 -3.03 -6.52 -0.55
N TRP A 100 -4.36 -6.56 -0.74
CA TRP A 100 -5.31 -7.21 0.15
C TRP A 100 -6.27 -8.10 -0.68
N PRO A 101 -6.05 -9.40 -0.78
CA PRO A 101 -6.84 -10.25 -1.66
C PRO A 101 -8.31 -10.40 -1.25
N ALA A 102 -9.14 -10.86 -2.20
CA ALA A 102 -10.57 -11.18 -1.97
C ALA A 102 -10.80 -12.31 -0.95
N THR A 103 -9.76 -13.06 -0.60
CA THR A 103 -9.80 -14.07 0.45
C THR A 103 -8.53 -13.98 1.27
N VAL A 104 -8.67 -13.78 2.58
CA VAL A 104 -7.55 -13.67 3.51
C VAL A 104 -7.73 -14.62 4.68
N THR A 105 -6.62 -15.14 5.21
CA THR A 105 -6.62 -15.94 6.43
C THR A 105 -5.97 -15.14 7.55
N MET A 106 -6.72 -14.96 8.63
CA MET A 106 -6.27 -14.23 9.81
C MET A 106 -6.07 -15.20 10.98
N GLU A 107 -5.07 -14.93 11.81
CA GLU A 107 -4.74 -15.73 12.99
C GLU A 107 -4.34 -14.85 14.19
N GLN A 108 -4.78 -15.26 15.39
CA GLN A 108 -4.25 -14.77 16.67
C GLN A 108 -3.49 -15.90 17.38
N ARG A 109 -2.17 -15.89 17.27
CA ARG A 109 -1.31 -16.94 17.84
C ARG A 109 -0.87 -16.66 19.26
N ASN A 110 -0.90 -15.39 19.67
CA ASN A 110 -0.35 -14.94 20.94
C ASN A 110 -1.44 -14.71 21.97
N THR A 111 -1.72 -15.71 22.79
CA THR A 111 -2.75 -15.63 23.84
C THR A 111 -2.41 -14.69 25.00
N THR A 112 -1.20 -14.11 25.03
CA THR A 112 -0.85 -13.05 26.01
C THR A 112 -1.12 -11.65 25.44
N TYR A 113 -1.15 -11.53 24.12
CA TYR A 113 -1.27 -10.26 23.40
C TYR A 113 -2.30 -10.45 22.29
N GLU A 114 -3.57 -10.61 22.69
CA GLU A 114 -4.67 -11.00 21.79
C GLU A 114 -4.94 -9.95 20.71
N HIS A 115 -4.53 -8.70 20.91
CA HIS A 115 -4.62 -7.65 19.89
C HIS A 115 -3.68 -7.86 18.70
N GLN A 116 -2.73 -8.80 18.77
CA GLN A 116 -1.82 -9.13 17.67
C GLN A 116 -2.51 -10.05 16.66
N MET A 117 -2.71 -9.58 15.43
CA MET A 117 -3.18 -10.41 14.34
C MET A 117 -2.06 -10.67 13.33
N ILE A 118 -2.10 -11.84 12.72
CA ILE A 118 -1.25 -12.25 11.62
C ILE A 118 -2.14 -12.55 10.43
N VAL A 119 -1.78 -12.03 9.26
CA VAL A 119 -2.47 -12.33 8.01
C VAL A 119 -1.48 -12.88 7.02
N THR A 120 -1.82 -14.02 6.42
CA THR A 120 -1.02 -14.63 5.36
C THR A 120 -1.49 -14.07 4.02
N LEU A 121 -0.57 -13.43 3.30
CA LEU A 121 -0.82 -12.75 2.03
C LEU A 121 0.13 -13.27 0.95
N PRO A 122 -0.36 -13.45 -0.29
CA PRO A 122 0.50 -13.68 -1.43
C PRO A 122 1.31 -12.41 -1.71
N LYS A 123 2.65 -12.52 -1.69
CA LYS A 123 3.56 -11.44 -2.04
C LYS A 123 4.45 -11.86 -3.19
N THR A 124 4.64 -10.96 -4.16
CA THR A 124 5.59 -11.15 -5.25
C THR A 124 7.01 -10.97 -4.73
N GLU A 125 7.85 -11.98 -4.94
CA GLU A 125 9.26 -11.96 -4.61
C GLU A 125 10.11 -12.39 -5.80
N CYS A 126 11.27 -11.74 -5.94
CA CYS A 126 12.31 -12.22 -6.84
C CYS A 126 12.89 -13.53 -6.28
N SER A 127 12.70 -14.64 -6.98
CA SER A 127 13.29 -15.93 -6.59
C SER A 127 14.73 -16.13 -7.10
N GLY A 128 15.23 -15.20 -7.92
CA GLY A 128 16.59 -15.23 -8.49
C GLY A 128 17.58 -14.32 -7.77
N THR A 129 18.74 -14.15 -8.42
CA THR A 129 19.78 -13.25 -7.91
C THR A 129 19.41 -11.84 -8.36
N MET A 130 19.55 -10.87 -7.46
CA MET A 130 19.52 -9.47 -7.86
C MET A 130 20.79 -9.21 -8.68
N VAL A 131 20.64 -8.87 -9.95
CA VAL A 131 21.75 -8.65 -10.87
C VAL A 131 21.87 -7.19 -11.23
N GLU A 132 23.07 -6.80 -11.69
CA GLU A 132 23.20 -5.50 -12.34
C GLU A 132 22.29 -5.47 -13.58
N PRO A 133 21.51 -4.40 -13.75
CA PRO A 133 20.63 -4.24 -14.90
C PRO A 133 21.44 -4.16 -16.21
N ASP A 134 20.80 -4.44 -17.33
CA ASP A 134 21.41 -4.21 -18.64
C ASP A 134 21.83 -2.71 -18.73
N PRO A 135 23.09 -2.39 -19.10
CA PRO A 135 23.54 -1.01 -19.25
C PRO A 135 22.75 -0.17 -20.26
N LEU A 136 21.97 -0.78 -21.15
CA LEU A 136 21.03 -0.10 -22.04
C LEU A 136 19.65 0.12 -21.42
N GLU A 137 19.32 -0.61 -20.35
CA GLU A 137 18.08 -0.53 -19.58
C GLU A 137 18.27 0.19 -18.23
N CYS A 138 19.48 0.69 -17.96
CA CYS A 138 19.85 1.44 -16.77
C CYS A 138 20.63 2.72 -17.10
N GLY A 139 20.54 3.74 -16.24
CA GLY A 139 21.15 5.06 -16.41
C GLY A 139 20.13 6.18 -16.62
N ALA A 140 20.63 7.41 -16.82
CA ALA A 140 19.81 8.60 -17.01
C ALA A 140 18.78 8.43 -18.14
N GLY A 141 17.48 8.55 -17.83
CA GLY A 141 16.38 8.41 -18.81
C GLY A 141 15.86 6.98 -19.04
N THR A 142 16.29 6.00 -18.25
CA THR A 142 15.84 4.59 -18.34
C THR A 142 14.87 4.23 -17.21
N LEU A 143 14.43 2.96 -17.14
CA LEU A 143 13.61 2.45 -16.03
C LEU A 143 14.37 2.35 -14.70
N ASN A 144 15.70 2.49 -14.72
CA ASN A 144 16.58 2.22 -13.59
C ASN A 144 17.79 3.20 -13.53
N PRO A 145 17.69 4.32 -12.80
CA PRO A 145 18.58 5.49 -12.88
C PRO A 145 19.96 5.23 -12.35
N ASP A 146 19.93 4.64 -11.17
CA ASP A 146 21.01 4.44 -10.26
C ASP A 146 21.65 3.08 -10.56
N CYS A 147 21.18 2.41 -11.62
CA CYS A 147 21.50 1.05 -12.00
C CYS A 147 21.39 0.12 -10.79
N ASP A 148 20.32 0.30 -10.00
CA ASP A 148 19.98 -0.55 -8.88
C ASP A 148 19.80 -1.98 -9.38
N GLN A 149 20.13 -2.96 -8.55
CA GLN A 149 20.04 -4.34 -9.01
C GLN A 149 18.59 -4.69 -9.34
N VAL A 150 18.38 -5.37 -10.46
CA VAL A 150 17.08 -5.85 -10.92
C VAL A 150 16.99 -7.35 -10.72
N CYS A 151 15.77 -7.85 -10.62
CA CYS A 151 15.53 -9.28 -10.62
C CYS A 151 15.75 -9.82 -12.05
N ASP A 152 16.78 -10.65 -12.29
CA ASP A 152 16.84 -11.46 -13.53
C ASP A 152 16.15 -12.82 -13.41
N GLY A 153 15.66 -13.12 -12.21
CA GLY A 153 15.05 -14.38 -11.86
C GLY A 153 13.56 -14.42 -12.15
N GLU A 154 12.99 -15.60 -11.91
CA GLU A 154 11.55 -15.77 -11.88
C GLU A 154 10.95 -14.95 -10.73
N ILE A 155 10.00 -14.06 -11.04
CA ILE A 155 9.16 -13.44 -10.03
C ILE A 155 8.15 -14.50 -9.59
N THR A 156 8.26 -14.91 -8.33
CA THR A 156 7.37 -15.92 -7.74
C THR A 156 6.44 -15.27 -6.73
N VAL A 157 5.20 -15.76 -6.65
CA VAL A 157 4.30 -15.40 -5.57
C VAL A 157 4.54 -16.34 -4.40
N GLN A 158 4.89 -15.79 -3.24
CA GLN A 158 5.09 -16.54 -2.01
C GLN A 158 4.16 -16.02 -0.92
N GLU A 159 3.61 -16.93 -0.13
CA GLU A 159 2.81 -16.58 1.04
C GLU A 159 3.73 -15.98 2.12
N ARG A 160 3.38 -14.77 2.57
CA ARG A 160 4.10 -14.03 3.60
C ARG A 160 3.15 -13.58 4.69
N GLU A 161 3.63 -13.71 5.91
CA GLU A 161 2.94 -13.20 7.09
C GLU A 161 3.12 -11.69 7.17
N THR A 162 2.00 -11.00 7.30
CA THR A 162 1.91 -9.58 7.62
C THR A 162 1.33 -9.44 9.02
N PHE A 163 1.82 -8.43 9.74
CA PHE A 163 1.37 -8.12 11.08
C PHE A 163 0.30 -7.03 11.08
N GLY A 164 -0.70 -7.20 11.93
CA GLY A 164 -1.70 -6.19 12.23
C GLY A 164 -2.02 -6.12 13.72
N VAL A 165 -2.84 -5.14 14.06
CA VAL A 165 -3.21 -4.80 15.42
C VAL A 165 -4.72 -4.51 15.48
N ILE A 166 -5.40 -5.15 16.43
CA ILE A 166 -6.81 -4.85 16.78
C ILE A 166 -6.79 -3.70 17.77
N GLY A 167 -7.63 -2.67 17.56
CA GLY A 167 -7.76 -1.55 18.49
C GLY A 167 -8.10 -2.00 19.92
N GLU A 168 -7.79 -1.16 20.92
CA GLU A 168 -7.90 -1.51 22.34
C GLU A 168 -9.32 -1.93 22.74
N ASP A 169 -10.34 -1.35 22.12
CA ASP A 169 -11.76 -1.68 22.38
C ASP A 169 -12.29 -2.85 21.54
N GLY A 170 -11.44 -3.44 20.69
CA GLY A 170 -11.81 -4.55 19.80
C GLY A 170 -12.70 -4.17 18.62
N SER A 171 -13.00 -2.88 18.40
CA SER A 171 -13.95 -2.44 17.37
C SER A 171 -13.30 -2.13 16.02
N THR A 172 -11.96 -2.08 15.95
CA THR A 172 -11.23 -1.69 14.75
C THR A 172 -9.98 -2.55 14.57
N PHE A 173 -9.42 -2.55 13.36
CA PHE A 173 -8.09 -3.10 13.11
C PHE A 173 -7.25 -2.21 12.19
N ARG A 174 -5.93 -2.40 12.25
CA ARG A 174 -4.98 -1.94 11.24
C ARG A 174 -3.98 -3.04 10.90
N LEU A 175 -3.74 -3.24 9.61
CA LEU A 175 -2.75 -4.15 9.05
C LEU A 175 -1.74 -3.38 8.22
N TYR A 176 -0.46 -3.66 8.47
CA TYR A 176 0.63 -3.13 7.65
C TYR A 176 0.99 -4.18 6.60
N LEU A 177 0.41 -4.01 5.40
CA LEU A 177 0.55 -4.97 4.29
C LEU A 177 1.99 -5.03 3.76
N GLY A 178 2.78 -4.01 4.08
CA GLY A 178 4.20 -3.93 3.81
C GLY A 178 4.53 -2.72 2.95
N GLY A 179 5.82 -2.47 2.79
CA GLY A 179 6.33 -1.52 1.82
C GLY A 179 7.24 -2.22 0.83
N GLY A 180 7.12 -1.85 -0.43
CA GLY A 180 7.94 -2.36 -1.53
C GLY A 180 8.68 -1.21 -2.21
N ILE A 181 9.66 -1.57 -3.04
CA ILE A 181 10.17 -0.67 -4.06
C ILE A 181 9.34 -0.96 -5.30
N ALA A 182 8.51 -0.01 -5.71
CA ALA A 182 7.96 -0.02 -7.06
C ALA A 182 8.86 0.86 -7.92
N THR A 183 9.10 0.45 -9.16
CA THR A 183 9.79 1.28 -10.15
C THR A 183 8.82 1.51 -11.29
N ASN A 184 8.46 2.76 -11.56
CA ASN A 184 7.50 3.12 -12.61
C ASN A 184 8.12 3.19 -13.99
N GLY A 185 9.18 2.42 -14.21
CA GLY A 185 9.86 2.48 -15.47
C GLY A 185 10.55 3.81 -15.77
N ILE A 186 10.70 4.78 -14.86
CA ILE A 186 11.70 5.83 -15.04
C ILE A 186 12.34 6.18 -13.71
N ASN A 187 13.64 5.98 -13.65
CA ASN A 187 14.58 6.76 -12.86
C ASN A 187 14.23 7.22 -11.43
N CYS A 188 13.42 6.49 -10.65
CA CYS A 188 13.16 6.87 -9.26
C CYS A 188 12.69 5.71 -8.35
N ILE A 189 13.29 5.63 -7.16
CA ILE A 189 12.87 4.74 -6.07
C ILE A 189 11.53 5.23 -5.52
N LEU A 190 10.47 4.43 -5.67
CA LEU A 190 9.21 4.68 -4.98
C LEU A 190 9.19 3.89 -3.69
N LEU A 191 9.07 4.60 -2.57
CA LEU A 191 8.67 3.96 -1.33
C LEU A 191 7.17 3.70 -1.45
N ALA A 192 6.81 2.47 -1.78
CA ALA A 192 5.43 2.02 -1.71
C ALA A 192 5.14 1.58 -0.28
N GLY A 193 3.97 1.92 0.23
CA GLY A 193 3.43 1.37 1.48
C GLY A 193 1.99 0.95 1.24
N SER A 194 1.53 -0.07 1.94
CA SER A 194 0.12 -0.44 1.93
C SER A 194 -0.39 -0.73 3.33
N VAL A 195 -1.59 -0.25 3.61
CA VAL A 195 -2.29 -0.41 4.89
C VAL A 195 -3.72 -0.83 4.60
N ALA A 196 -4.24 -1.77 5.40
CA ALA A 196 -5.68 -2.03 5.47
C ALA A 196 -6.17 -1.69 6.87
N ASP A 197 -7.29 -0.98 6.98
CA ASP A 197 -8.01 -0.80 8.24
C ASP A 197 -9.51 -0.93 8.04
N GLY A 198 -10.25 -1.07 9.14
CA GLY A 198 -11.70 -1.27 9.11
C GLY A 198 -12.30 -1.46 10.49
N ASP A 199 -13.62 -1.46 10.53
CA ASP A 199 -14.43 -1.67 11.73
C ASP A 199 -14.81 -3.16 11.85
N LEU A 200 -14.65 -3.73 13.04
CA LEU A 200 -15.02 -5.10 13.36
C LEU A 200 -16.41 -5.15 13.98
N VAL A 201 -17.31 -5.94 13.39
CA VAL A 201 -18.58 -6.29 14.01
C VAL A 201 -18.38 -7.57 14.82
N ASN A 202 -18.65 -7.46 16.10
CA ASN A 202 -18.39 -8.52 17.07
C ASN A 202 -19.67 -9.14 17.63
N ARG A 203 -19.57 -10.40 18.05
CA ARG A 203 -20.55 -11.10 18.89
C ARG A 203 -19.87 -11.57 20.17
N GLY A 204 -20.67 -11.86 21.20
CA GLY A 204 -20.15 -12.26 22.50
C GLY A 204 -19.46 -11.13 23.26
N THR A 205 -18.79 -11.46 24.36
CA THR A 205 -18.04 -10.50 25.18
C THR A 205 -16.75 -11.10 25.74
N ALA A 206 -15.80 -10.23 26.11
CA ALA A 206 -14.56 -10.64 26.77
C ALA A 206 -14.82 -11.40 28.08
N ASP A 207 -15.85 -10.99 28.84
CA ASP A 207 -16.19 -11.57 30.14
C ASP A 207 -16.73 -13.00 30.02
N ASP A 208 -17.46 -13.28 28.94
CA ASP A 208 -18.07 -14.59 28.66
C ASP A 208 -17.11 -15.54 27.92
N GLY A 209 -15.97 -15.03 27.42
CA GLY A 209 -14.96 -15.81 26.69
C GLY A 209 -15.40 -16.26 25.30
N ASP A 210 -16.44 -15.63 24.74
CA ASP A 210 -17.03 -15.91 23.43
C ASP A 210 -16.94 -14.71 22.48
N TRP A 211 -16.07 -13.74 22.78
CA TRP A 211 -15.89 -12.54 21.97
C TRP A 211 -15.24 -12.87 20.63
N GLU A 212 -15.98 -12.63 19.54
CA GLU A 212 -15.55 -13.00 18.20
C GLU A 212 -15.97 -11.93 17.18
N ALA A 213 -15.05 -11.59 16.27
CA ALA A 213 -15.36 -10.77 15.10
C ALA A 213 -15.90 -11.66 13.98
N TYR A 214 -16.99 -11.25 13.32
CA TYR A 214 -17.59 -12.03 12.23
C TYR A 214 -17.84 -11.23 10.94
N GLU A 215 -17.74 -9.91 10.98
CA GLU A 215 -17.90 -9.03 9.83
C GLU A 215 -16.93 -7.85 9.93
N ILE A 216 -16.43 -7.40 8.78
CA ILE A 216 -15.66 -6.17 8.62
C ILE A 216 -16.52 -5.18 7.85
N THR A 217 -16.72 -3.99 8.41
CA THR A 217 -17.45 -2.90 7.77
C THR A 217 -16.57 -1.67 7.66
N GLY A 218 -16.87 -0.82 6.66
CA GLY A 218 -16.11 0.41 6.45
C GLY A 218 -14.62 0.17 6.28
N GLY A 219 -14.24 -0.98 5.73
CA GLY A 219 -12.86 -1.31 5.46
C GLY A 219 -12.29 -0.37 4.40
N VAL A 220 -11.02 -0.02 4.53
CA VAL A 220 -10.28 0.80 3.59
C VAL A 220 -8.93 0.17 3.35
N VAL A 221 -8.57 -0.07 2.10
CA VAL A 221 -7.20 -0.42 1.70
C VAL A 221 -6.58 0.77 1.02
N LYS A 222 -5.44 1.19 1.54
CA LYS A 222 -4.65 2.31 1.04
C LYS A 222 -3.30 1.84 0.58
N THR A 223 -2.98 2.12 -0.68
CA THR A 223 -1.64 1.94 -1.25
C THR A 223 -1.08 3.30 -1.64
N GLY A 224 0.05 3.68 -1.06
CA GLY A 224 0.67 4.98 -1.29
C GLY A 224 2.06 4.84 -1.87
N TYR A 225 2.41 5.75 -2.77
CA TYR A 225 3.75 5.87 -3.34
C TYR A 225 4.26 7.30 -3.07
N ALA A 226 5.53 7.40 -2.70
CA ALA A 226 6.24 8.68 -2.61
C ALA A 226 7.66 8.51 -3.14
N GLY A 227 8.13 9.48 -3.92
CA GLY A 227 9.46 9.44 -4.53
C GLY A 227 9.77 10.67 -5.38
N GLY A 228 11.04 10.83 -5.76
CA GLY A 228 11.54 11.99 -6.49
C GLY A 228 11.01 12.14 -7.91
N CYS A 229 10.43 11.11 -8.51
CA CYS A 229 9.88 11.13 -9.87
C CYS A 229 8.68 10.20 -9.89
N LEU A 230 7.60 10.66 -9.27
CA LEU A 230 6.38 9.89 -9.12
C LEU A 230 5.57 9.76 -10.42
N TRP A 231 6.14 10.12 -11.57
CA TRP A 231 5.99 9.49 -12.89
C TRP A 231 6.82 10.28 -13.89
N ALA A 232 7.16 9.59 -14.98
CA ALA A 232 7.71 10.23 -16.16
C ALA A 232 6.68 10.17 -17.28
N GLY A 233 6.53 11.30 -17.96
CA GLY A 233 5.61 11.49 -19.06
C GLY A 233 6.25 12.42 -20.07
N ASP A 234 5.66 12.51 -21.26
CA ASP A 234 6.09 13.41 -22.32
C ASP A 234 5.09 14.59 -22.34
N PRO A 235 5.22 15.55 -21.41
CA PRO A 235 4.22 16.61 -21.24
C PRO A 235 4.13 17.56 -22.43
N ASP A 236 5.19 17.69 -23.21
CA ASP A 236 5.27 18.55 -24.38
C ASP A 236 5.10 17.79 -25.72
N MET A 237 4.86 16.48 -25.65
CA MET A 237 4.65 15.56 -26.78
C MET A 237 5.83 15.57 -27.77
N ASP A 238 7.05 15.71 -27.27
CA ASP A 238 8.28 15.76 -28.05
C ASP A 238 8.90 14.36 -28.30
N GLY A 239 8.36 13.34 -27.64
CA GLY A 239 8.78 11.95 -27.69
C GLY A 239 9.81 11.56 -26.61
N GLU A 240 10.20 12.49 -25.73
CA GLU A 240 11.09 12.26 -24.59
C GLU A 240 10.27 12.17 -23.28
N LEU A 241 10.58 11.17 -22.45
CA LEU A 241 9.92 11.03 -21.15
C LEU A 241 10.67 11.86 -20.10
N GLU A 242 9.99 12.83 -19.51
CA GLU A 242 10.52 13.75 -18.51
C GLU A 242 10.04 13.42 -17.09
N ALA A 243 10.91 13.60 -16.09
CA ALA A 243 10.53 13.56 -14.68
C ALA A 243 9.67 14.77 -14.33
N LEU A 244 8.36 14.57 -14.31
CA LEU A 244 7.38 15.67 -14.29
C LEU A 244 7.29 16.41 -12.95
N VAL A 245 7.57 15.74 -11.82
CA VAL A 245 7.42 16.34 -10.50
C VAL A 245 8.39 15.75 -9.48
N LEU A 246 9.33 16.58 -9.01
CA LEU A 246 10.10 16.33 -7.79
C LEU A 246 9.17 16.50 -6.57
N SER A 247 9.16 15.55 -5.64
CA SER A 247 8.37 15.60 -4.38
C SER A 247 6.86 15.40 -4.52
N ALA A 248 6.42 14.59 -5.48
CA ALA A 248 5.04 14.15 -5.56
C ALA A 248 4.78 12.92 -4.66
N SER A 249 3.51 12.75 -4.26
CA SER A 249 3.00 11.50 -3.70
C SER A 249 1.65 11.17 -4.31
N ILE A 250 1.39 9.88 -4.55
CA ILE A 250 0.07 9.39 -4.96
C ILE A 250 -0.41 8.38 -3.95
N THR A 251 -1.70 8.37 -3.71
CA THR A 251 -2.36 7.39 -2.85
C THR A 251 -3.58 6.86 -3.57
N PHE A 252 -3.71 5.54 -3.57
CA PHE A 252 -4.86 4.80 -4.04
C PHE A 252 -5.60 4.28 -2.82
N GLU A 253 -6.90 4.50 -2.78
CA GLU A 253 -7.78 4.08 -1.71
C GLU A 253 -9.00 3.38 -2.31
N THR A 254 -9.44 2.30 -1.70
CA THR A 254 -10.71 1.67 -2.02
C THR A 254 -11.37 1.13 -0.76
N GLY A 255 -12.69 1.20 -0.72
CA GLY A 255 -13.47 0.62 0.35
C GLY A 255 -13.61 -0.89 0.18
N PHE A 256 -13.77 -1.59 1.30
CA PHE A 256 -14.13 -3.00 1.31
C PHE A 256 -15.02 -3.36 2.51
N THR A 257 -15.67 -4.51 2.37
CA THR A 257 -16.35 -5.23 3.45
C THR A 257 -15.81 -6.64 3.53
N GLY A 258 -15.98 -7.29 4.68
CA GLY A 258 -15.49 -8.65 4.89
C GLY A 258 -16.48 -9.49 5.69
N VAL A 259 -16.60 -10.77 5.36
CA VAL A 259 -17.41 -11.72 6.14
C VAL A 259 -16.56 -12.93 6.50
N LYS A 260 -16.60 -13.33 7.77
CA LYS A 260 -15.91 -14.52 8.26
C LYS A 260 -16.69 -15.78 7.84
N ARG A 261 -15.97 -16.78 7.32
CA ARG A 261 -16.52 -18.08 6.91
C ARG A 261 -16.77 -19.03 8.07
#